data_AF-A0A4V6QBA5-F1
#
_entry.id   AF-A0A4V6QBA5-F1
#
_cell.length_a   1.000
_cell.length_b   1.000
_cell.length_c   1.000
_cell.angle_alpha   90.00
_cell.angle_beta   90.00
_cell.angle_gamma   90.00
#
_symmetry.space_group_name_H-M   'P 1'
#
loop_
_entity.id
_entity.type
_entity.pdbx_description
1 polymer ?
#
loop_
_entity_poly.entity_id
_entity_poly.type
_entity_poly.pdbx_seq_one_letter_code
_entity_poly.pdbx_strand_id
1 'polypeptide(L)'
;MKYNKEVSKLIVKLKEKKEHHILTSDNELLEGLKCPICECNIGDHEKYVHCEVIGAYICDTCCRYELCNDYQLVNKALGKEIFNANNEIIMLCEYCD
;
A
#
# COMPACT_ATOMS: atom_id res chain seq x y z
N MET A 1 14.71 1.51 -17.76
CA MET A 1 14.11 0.20 -17.45
C MET A 1 12.78 0.09 -18.19
N LYS A 2 12.44 -1.04 -18.81
CA LYS A 2 11.10 -1.29 -19.33
C LYS A 2 10.27 -1.89 -18.20
N TYR A 3 9.34 -1.13 -17.63
CA TYR A 3 8.42 -1.65 -16.62
C TYR A 3 7.36 -2.52 -17.27
N ASN A 4 6.80 -3.46 -16.49
CA ASN A 4 5.62 -4.18 -16.95
C ASN A 4 4.40 -3.22 -17.01
N LYS A 5 3.34 -3.67 -17.70
CA LYS A 5 2.14 -2.85 -17.95
C LYS A 5 1.43 -2.45 -16.64
N GLU A 6 1.46 -3.28 -15.61
CA GLU A 6 0.77 -3.02 -14.34
C GLU A 6 1.54 -1.98 -13.51
N VAL A 7 2.86 -2.13 -13.39
CA VAL A 7 3.74 -1.14 -12.74
C VAL A 7 3.65 0.21 -13.43
N SER A 8 3.62 0.23 -14.77
CA SER A 8 3.49 1.48 -15.54
C SER A 8 2.18 2.23 -15.24
N LYS A 9 1.06 1.51 -15.10
CA LYS A 9 -0.23 2.11 -14.72
C LYS A 9 -0.20 2.66 -13.29
N LEU A 10 0.40 1.92 -12.36
CA LEU A 10 0.53 2.34 -10.96
C LEU A 10 1.34 3.63 -10.85
N ILE A 11 2.45 3.75 -11.58
CA ILE A 11 3.26 4.99 -11.63
C ILE A 11 2.42 6.18 -12.10
N VAL A 12 1.63 6.02 -13.18
CA VAL A 12 0.77 7.11 -13.69
C VAL A 12 -0.27 7.50 -12.63
N LYS A 13 -0.94 6.51 -12.03
CA LYS A 13 -1.95 6.75 -10.98
C LYS A 13 -1.37 7.48 -9.77
N LEU A 14 -0.19 7.09 -9.32
CA LEU A 14 0.51 7.72 -8.20
C LEU A 14 0.93 9.16 -8.52
N LYS A 15 1.40 9.44 -9.74
CA LYS A 15 1.76 10.79 -10.19
C LYS A 15 0.57 11.75 -10.29
N GLU A 16 -0.62 11.22 -10.59
CA GLU A 16 -1.85 12.01 -10.70
C GLU A 16 -2.53 12.22 -9.34
N LYS A 17 -2.11 11.48 -8.31
CA LYS A 17 -2.70 11.56 -6.97
C LYS A 17 -2.35 12.91 -6.33
N LYS A 18 -3.38 13.60 -5.81
CA LYS A 18 -3.23 14.90 -5.15
C LYS A 18 -3.41 14.85 -3.63
N GLU A 19 -4.00 13.80 -3.08
CA GLU A 19 -4.30 13.70 -1.64
C GLU A 19 -4.17 12.26 -1.12
N HIS A 20 -3.65 12.13 0.10
CA HIS A 20 -3.66 10.88 0.85
C HIS A 20 -4.92 10.81 1.72
N HIS A 21 -5.76 9.80 1.48
CA HIS A 21 -6.88 9.50 2.36
C HIS A 21 -6.35 8.72 3.57
N ILE A 22 -6.12 9.45 4.66
CA ILE A 22 -5.80 8.91 5.98
C ILE A 22 -7.12 8.80 6.75
N LEU A 23 -7.39 7.61 7.27
CA LEU A 23 -8.51 7.35 8.15
C LEU A 23 -7.99 7.03 9.55
N THR A 24 -8.70 7.49 10.57
CA THR A 24 -8.43 7.14 11.97
C THR A 24 -9.28 5.93 12.39
N SER A 25 -8.85 5.23 13.43
CA SER A 25 -9.53 4.05 13.99
C SER A 25 -11.02 4.28 14.35
N ASP A 26 -11.40 5.54 14.60
CA ASP A 26 -12.77 5.92 14.97
C ASP A 26 -13.73 5.99 13.76
N ASN A 27 -13.26 5.70 12.55
CA ASN A 27 -14.09 5.72 11.36
C ASN A 27 -14.89 4.42 11.23
N GLU A 28 -16.22 4.50 11.25
CA GLU A 28 -17.14 3.36 11.07
C GLU A 28 -16.88 2.57 9.77
N LEU A 29 -16.33 3.22 8.72
CA LEU A 29 -15.97 2.56 7.46
C LEU A 29 -14.84 1.53 7.60
N LEU A 30 -14.11 1.58 8.71
CA LEU A 30 -13.00 0.71 9.02
C LEU A 30 -13.38 -0.42 10.00
N GLU A 31 -14.63 -0.48 10.47
CA GLU A 31 -15.04 -1.49 11.43
C GLU A 31 -14.94 -2.91 10.83
N GLY A 32 -14.19 -3.80 11.50
CA GLY A 32 -13.98 -5.18 11.07
C GLY A 32 -12.97 -5.39 9.93
N LEU A 33 -12.34 -4.33 9.41
CA LEU A 33 -11.31 -4.44 8.39
C LEU A 33 -9.96 -4.80 9.05
N LYS A 34 -9.16 -5.61 8.35
CA LYS A 34 -7.83 -6.04 8.80
C LYS A 34 -6.77 -5.54 7.85
N CYS A 35 -5.60 -5.23 8.37
CA CYS A 35 -4.47 -4.89 7.51
C CYS A 35 -4.13 -6.12 6.63
N PRO A 36 -4.18 -6.03 5.29
CA PRO A 36 -3.87 -7.17 4.41
C PRO A 36 -2.40 -7.60 4.45
N ILE A 37 -1.54 -6.84 5.15
CA ILE A 37 -0.11 -7.07 5.24
C ILE A 37 0.24 -7.87 6.50
N CYS A 38 -0.15 -7.35 7.68
CA CYS A 38 0.18 -7.95 8.97
C CYS A 38 -1.02 -8.60 9.68
N GLU A 39 -2.21 -8.52 9.08
CA GLU A 39 -3.47 -9.05 9.62
C GLU A 39 -3.91 -8.46 10.98
N CYS A 40 -3.31 -7.35 11.42
CA CYS A 40 -3.72 -6.63 12.62
C CYS A 40 -5.14 -6.09 12.46
N ASN A 41 -5.86 -5.98 13.58
CA ASN A 41 -7.18 -5.37 13.61
C ASN A 41 -7.04 -3.85 13.62
N ILE A 42 -8.09 -3.15 13.19
CA ILE A 42 -8.10 -1.68 13.15
C ILE A 42 -8.02 -1.02 14.53
N GLY A 43 -8.45 -1.72 15.58
CA GLY A 43 -8.27 -1.25 16.96
C GLY A 43 -6.81 -1.28 17.44
N ASP A 44 -5.91 -1.97 16.73
CA ASP A 44 -4.52 -2.13 17.17
C ASP A 44 -3.64 -0.93 16.78
N HIS A 45 -4.10 -0.05 15.87
CA HIS A 45 -3.37 1.12 15.40
C HIS A 45 -4.27 2.36 15.30
N GLU A 46 -3.72 3.55 15.61
CA GLU A 46 -4.48 4.81 15.56
C GLU A 46 -4.80 5.28 14.14
N LYS A 47 -4.00 4.87 13.15
CA LYS A 47 -4.02 5.43 11.79
C LYS A 47 -3.94 4.35 10.72
N TYR A 48 -4.80 4.49 9.73
CA TYR A 48 -4.87 3.67 8.54
C TYR A 48 -4.75 4.54 7.29
N VAL A 49 -3.94 4.10 6.34
CA VAL A 49 -3.63 4.86 5.11
C VAL A 49 -4.08 4.04 3.92
N HIS A 50 -4.78 4.68 2.97
CA HIS A 50 -5.08 4.04 1.70
C HIS A 50 -3.82 3.93 0.83
N CYS A 51 -3.32 2.72 0.64
CA CYS A 51 -2.19 2.44 -0.23
C CYS A 51 -2.66 2.17 -1.66
N GLU A 52 -2.29 3.03 -2.60
CA GLU A 52 -2.67 2.87 -4.01
C GLU A 52 -2.00 1.70 -4.71
N VAL A 53 -0.82 1.28 -4.21
CA VAL A 53 -0.06 0.16 -4.78
C VAL A 53 -0.86 -1.13 -4.66
N ILE A 54 -1.50 -1.34 -3.51
CA ILE A 54 -2.34 -2.52 -3.26
C ILE A 54 -3.85 -2.24 -3.35
N GLY A 55 -4.25 -0.96 -3.43
CA GLY A 55 -5.64 -0.54 -3.49
C GLY A 55 -6.44 -0.85 -2.22
N ALA A 56 -5.80 -0.76 -1.04
CA ALA A 56 -6.40 -1.12 0.24
C ALA A 56 -5.91 -0.23 1.38
N TYR A 57 -6.70 -0.17 2.46
CA TYR A 57 -6.28 0.46 3.72
C TYR A 57 -5.35 -0.47 4.49
N ILE A 58 -4.24 0.09 4.96
CA ILE A 58 -3.21 -0.60 5.74
C ILE A 58 -2.87 0.22 6.98
N CYS A 59 -2.38 -0.44 8.03
CA CYS A 59 -1.89 0.30 9.18
C CYS A 59 -0.67 1.15 8.78
N ASP A 60 -0.51 2.27 9.48
CA ASP A 60 0.58 3.22 9.29
C ASP A 60 1.98 2.55 9.31
N THR A 61 2.15 1.52 10.15
CA THR A 61 3.40 0.77 10.30
C THR A 61 3.72 0.00 9.03
N CYS A 62 2.76 -0.76 8.50
CA CYS A 62 2.92 -1.49 7.24
C CYS A 62 3.13 -0.55 6.07
N CYS A 63 2.45 0.60 6.06
CA CYS A 63 2.61 1.62 5.02
C CYS A 63 4.02 2.21 4.99
N ARG A 64 4.63 2.44 6.16
CA ARG A 64 5.94 3.10 6.26
C ARG A 64 7.12 2.14 6.10
N TYR A 65 7.00 0.91 6.60
CA TYR A 65 8.17 0.04 6.78
C TYR A 65 8.12 -1.24 5.95
N GLU A 66 6.98 -1.93 5.92
CA GLU A 66 6.89 -3.26 5.28
C GLU A 66 6.73 -3.13 3.77
N LEU A 67 5.71 -2.39 3.36
CA LEU A 67 5.24 -2.37 1.97
C LEU A 67 6.28 -1.78 1.02
N CYS A 68 7.12 -0.86 1.50
CA CYS A 68 8.17 -0.22 0.69
C CYS A 68 9.46 -1.05 0.57
N ASN A 69 9.61 -2.12 1.35
CA ASN A 69 10.87 -2.88 1.41
C ASN A 69 10.76 -4.35 1.01
N ASP A 70 9.54 -4.87 0.83
CA ASP A 70 9.33 -6.27 0.48
C ASP A 70 8.32 -6.43 -0.67
N TYR A 71 8.84 -6.62 -1.89
CA TYR A 71 8.00 -6.84 -3.07
C TYR A 71 7.17 -8.14 -3.03
N GLN A 72 7.63 -9.15 -2.29
CA GLN A 72 6.92 -10.43 -2.19
C GLN A 72 5.66 -10.27 -1.35
N LEU A 73 5.77 -9.51 -0.27
CA LEU A 73 4.66 -9.14 0.60
C LEU A 73 3.62 -8.29 -0.17
N VAL A 74 4.05 -7.38 -1.05
CA VAL A 74 3.14 -6.64 -1.94
C VAL A 74 2.42 -7.56 -2.93
N ASN A 75 3.14 -8.47 -3.58
CA ASN A 75 2.53 -9.45 -4.50
C ASN A 75 1.52 -10.35 -3.78
N LYS A 76 1.85 -10.77 -2.54
CA LYS A 76 0.95 -11.57 -1.70
C LYS A 76 -0.34 -10.80 -1.40
N ALA A 77 -0.23 -9.54 -0.98
CA ALA A 77 -1.39 -8.68 -0.71
C ALA A 77 -2.26 -8.45 -1.96
N LEU A 78 -1.63 -8.36 -3.14
CA LEU A 78 -2.31 -8.23 -4.41
C LEU A 78 -2.91 -9.55 -4.94
N GLY A 79 -2.50 -10.69 -4.40
CA GLY A 79 -2.85 -12.02 -4.92
C GLY A 79 -2.30 -12.29 -6.34
N LYS A 80 -1.30 -11.53 -6.79
CA LYS A 80 -0.69 -11.66 -8.13
C LYS A 80 0.79 -11.26 -8.11
N GLU A 81 1.59 -11.94 -8.92
CA GLU A 81 3.01 -11.61 -9.14
C GLU A 81 3.14 -10.43 -10.11
N ILE A 82 3.29 -9.22 -9.57
CA ILE A 82 3.52 -7.99 -10.36
C ILE A 82 4.97 -7.56 -10.28
N PHE A 83 5.53 -7.57 -9.07
CA PHE A 83 6.87 -7.07 -8.80
C PHE A 83 7.87 -8.22 -8.76
N ASN A 84 9.12 -7.94 -9.16
CA ASN A 84 10.20 -8.92 -9.17
C ASN A 84 11.40 -8.49 -8.32
N ALA A 85 11.41 -7.24 -7.85
CA ALA A 85 12.50 -6.71 -7.04
C ALA A 85 12.04 -5.55 -6.15
N ASN A 86 12.70 -5.40 -5.00
CA ASN A 86 12.40 -4.32 -4.03
C ASN A 86 12.57 -2.93 -4.62
N ASN A 87 13.49 -2.72 -5.56
CA ASN A 87 13.70 -1.41 -6.19
C ASN A 87 12.49 -0.92 -7.00
N GLU A 88 11.65 -1.81 -7.53
CA GLU A 88 10.41 -1.43 -8.22
C GLU A 88 9.38 -0.87 -7.22
N ILE A 89 9.37 -1.39 -6.00
CA ILE A 89 8.49 -0.96 -4.92
C ILE A 89 8.98 0.32 -4.27
N ILE A 90 10.28 0.40 -3.94
CA ILE A 90 10.89 1.59 -3.34
C ILE A 90 10.58 2.83 -4.19
N MET A 91 10.70 2.69 -5.51
CA MET A 91 10.36 3.76 -6.46
C MET A 91 8.88 4.17 -6.43
N LEU A 92 7.94 3.24 -6.20
CA LEU A 92 6.53 3.60 -6.04
C LEU A 92 6.28 4.33 -4.72
N CYS A 93 7.02 3.98 -3.67
CA CYS A 93 6.94 4.66 -2.39
C CYS A 93 7.50 6.08 -2.41
N GLU A 94 8.38 6.44 -3.36
CA GLU A 94 8.79 7.84 -3.58
C GLU A 94 7.60 8.76 -3.96
N TYR A 95 6.48 8.20 -4.42
CA TYR A 95 5.26 8.95 -4.74
C TYR A 95 4.23 8.94 -3.61
N CYS A 96 4.59 8.38 -2.44
CA CYS A 96 3.69 8.25 -1.30
C CYS A 96 3.90 9.33 -0.21
N ASP A 97 4.74 10.34 -0.49
CA ASP A 97 4.97 11.52 0.38
C ASP A 97 3.67 12.28 0.72
#